data_AF-A0A062VU76-F1
#
_entry.id   AF-A0A062VU76-F1
#
_cell.length_a   1.000
_cell.length_b   1.000
_cell.length_c   1.000
_cell.angle_alpha   90.00
_cell.angle_beta   90.00
_cell.angle_gamma   90.00
#
_symmetry.space_group_name_H-M   'P 1'
#
loop_
_entity.id
_entity.type
_entity.pdbx_description
1 polymer ?
#
loop_
_entity_poly.entity_id
_entity_poly.type
_entity_poly.pdbx_seq_one_letter_code
_entity_poly.pdbx_strand_id
1 'polypeptide(L)' 'MRLGWGRGYFDKTIGSMERCPPVFAVIYDSEILDSLPREVHDQPVTGVVTPTRTLNLSPARH' A
#
# COMPACT_ATOMS: atom_id res chain seq x y z
N MET A 1 4.15 -2.90 0.03
CA MET A 1 3.62 -2.78 1.41
C MET A 1 3.68 -1.32 1.81
N ARG A 2 2.88 -0.88 2.79
CA ARG A 2 2.88 0.51 3.30
C ARG A 2 3.04 0.50 4.80
N LEU A 3 3.67 1.54 5.35
CA LEU A 3 3.71 1.78 6.79
C LEU A 3 2.85 3.02 7.09
N GLY A 4 1.72 2.80 7.75
CA GLY A 4 0.85 3.88 8.19
C GLY A 4 1.23 4.39 9.58
N TRP A 5 0.46 5.35 10.08
CA TRP A 5 0.61 5.93 11.42
C TRP A 5 0.09 5.01 12.56
N GLY A 6 -0.13 3.73 12.27
CA GLY A 6 -0.74 2.76 13.18
C GLY A 6 -2.27 2.71 13.12
N ARG A 7 -2.88 1.93 14.04
CA ARG A 7 -4.35 1.74 14.24
C ARG A 7 -5.12 0.99 13.14
N GLY A 8 -4.49 0.70 12.00
CA GLY A 8 -5.03 -0.21 10.98
C GLY A 8 -6.33 0.25 10.31
N TYR A 9 -6.62 1.56 10.31
CA TYR A 9 -7.85 2.08 9.70
C TYR A 9 -7.99 1.68 8.23
N PHE A 10 -6.95 1.97 7.45
CA PHE A 10 -6.92 1.64 6.03
C PHE A 10 -6.87 0.13 5.78
N ASP A 11 -6.19 -0.65 6.62
CA ASP A 11 -6.14 -2.11 6.48
C ASP A 11 -7.53 -2.72 6.69
N LYS A 12 -8.28 -2.24 7.68
CA LYS A 12 -9.68 -2.62 7.89
C LYS A 12 -10.56 -2.20 6.73
N THR A 13 -10.41 -0.96 6.25
CA THR A 13 -11.22 -0.43 5.14
C THR A 13 -10.96 -1.24 3.87
N ILE A 14 -9.70 -1.43 3.47
CA ILE A 14 -9.33 -2.20 2.26
C ILE A 14 -9.78 -3.66 2.40
N GLY A 15 -9.48 -4.29 3.54
CA GLY A 15 -9.81 -5.70 3.78
C GLY A 15 -11.31 -5.99 3.84
N SER A 16 -12.14 -4.98 4.11
CA SER A 16 -13.61 -5.13 4.14
C SER A 16 -14.29 -5.02 2.78
N MET A 17 -13.58 -4.63 1.72
CA MET A 17 -14.17 -4.41 0.40
C MET A 17 -14.24 -5.73 -0.40
N GLU A 18 -15.45 -6.20 -0.69
CA GLU A 18 -15.67 -7.38 -1.54
C GLU A 18 -15.13 -7.18 -2.97
N ARG A 19 -15.25 -5.97 -3.51
CA ARG A 19 -14.65 -5.56 -4.79
C ARG A 19 -13.77 -4.33 -4.57
N CYS A 20 -12.62 -4.53 -3.95
CA CYS A 20 -11.67 -3.46 -3.69
C CYS A 20 -11.18 -2.87 -5.04
N PRO A 21 -11.38 -1.56 -5.30
CA PRO A 21 -10.84 -0.91 -6.47
C PRO A 21 -9.31 -0.81 -6.37
N PRO A 22 -8.60 -0.45 -7.46
CA PRO A 22 -7.17 -0.17 -7.38
C PRO A 22 -6.85 0.87 -6.31
N VAL A 23 -5.95 0.54 -5.39
CA VAL A 23 -5.54 1.42 -4.30
C VAL A 23 -4.13 1.92 -4.57
N PHE A 24 -3.94 3.24 -4.55
CA PHE A 24 -2.64 3.86 -4.74
C PHE A 24 -2.24 4.65 -3.50
N ALA A 25 -0.99 4.48 -3.06
CA ALA A 25 -0.39 5.34 -2.06
C ALA A 25 0.20 6.58 -2.74
N VAL A 26 -0.11 7.77 -2.22
CA VAL A 26 0.47 9.03 -2.70
C VAL A 26 1.50 9.49 -1.68
N ILE A 27 2.77 9.49 -2.08
CA ILE A 27 3.92 9.77 -1.22
C ILE A 27 5.01 10.51 -2.01
N TYR A 28 6.02 11.04 -1.33
CA TYR A 28 7.21 11.59 -1.97
C TYR A 28 8.16 10.48 -2.42
N ASP A 29 9.01 10.77 -3.41
CA ASP A 29 10.00 9.83 -3.94
C ASP A 29 10.95 9.30 -2.86
N SER A 30 11.26 10.11 -1.86
CA SER A 30 12.13 9.76 -0.72
C SER A 30 11.49 8.80 0.29
N GLU A 31 10.17 8.61 0.23
CA GLU A 31 9.43 7.73 1.13
C GLU A 31 9.31 6.29 0.58
N ILE A 32 9.85 6.04 -0.62
CA ILE A 32 9.98 4.70 -1.17
C ILE A 32 11.18 4.02 -0.52
N LEU A 33 10.91 2.92 0.18
CA LEU A 33 11.92 2.08 0.81
C LEU A 33 11.93 0.70 0.18
N ASP A 34 13.10 0.06 0.11
CA ASP A 34 13.27 -1.28 -0.45
C ASP A 34 12.51 -2.36 0.35
N SER A 35 12.36 -2.14 1.66
CA SER A 35 11.65 -3.04 2.54
C SER A 35 10.96 -2.30 3.68
N LEU A 36 9.86 -2.87 4.15
CA LEU A 36 9.12 -2.46 5.33
C LEU A 36 8.79 -3.71 6.16
N PRO A 37 8.68 -3.59 7.50
CA PRO A 37 8.08 -4.64 8.31
C PRO A 37 6.68 -4.98 7.80
N ARG A 38 6.34 -6.28 7.83
CA ARG A 38 5.05 -6.81 7.41
C ARG A 38 4.35 -7.49 8.57
N GLU A 39 3.09 -7.14 8.78
CA GLU A 39 2.15 -7.92 9.58
C GLU A 39 1.15 -8.68 8.70
N VAL A 40 0.57 -9.75 9.25
CA VAL A 40 -0.40 -10.61 8.55
C VAL A 40 -1.66 -9.84 8.15
N HIS A 41 -2.00 -8.79 8.90
CA HIS A 41 -3.21 -8.00 8.70
C HIS A 41 -3.03 -6.85 7.70
N ASP A 42 -1.79 -6.55 7.29
CA ASP A 42 -1.49 -5.45 6.38
C ASP A 42 -2.07 -5.71 4.98
N GLN A 43 -2.84 -4.75 4.49
CA GLN A 43 -3.40 -4.82 3.15
C GLN A 43 -2.46 -4.15 2.13
N PRO A 44 -2.09 -4.84 1.04
CA PRO A 44 -1.25 -4.26 0.01
C PRO A 44 -1.98 -3.17 -0.77
N VAL A 45 -1.19 -2.29 -1.40
CA VAL A 45 -1.69 -1.31 -2.39
C VAL A 45 -1.31 -1.79 -3.79
N THR A 46 -2.10 -1.39 -4.78
CA THR A 46 -1.88 -1.69 -6.20
C THR A 46 -0.67 -0.94 -6.76
N GLY A 47 -0.39 0.26 -6.24
CA GLY A 47 0.68 1.09 -6.76
C GLY A 47 1.03 2.27 -5.87
N VAL A 48 1.99 3.04 -6.34
CA VAL A 48 2.49 4.26 -5.69
C VAL A 48 2.50 5.38 -6.72
N VAL A 49 2.03 6.57 -6.34
CA VAL A 49 2.15 7.79 -7.11
C VAL A 49 3.09 8.72 -6.35
N THR A 50 4.13 9.19 -7.03
CA THR A 50 5.03 10.23 -6.53
C THR A 50 4.96 11.46 -7.43
N PRO A 51 5.51 12.61 -7.00
CA PRO A 51 5.60 13.78 -7.86
C PRO A 51 6.30 13.53 -9.20
N THR A 52 7.22 12.56 -9.27
CA THR A 52 8.00 12.30 -10.50
C THR A 52 7.48 11.14 -11.34
N ARG A 53 6.77 10.17 -10.75
CA ARG A 53 6.35 8.95 -11.47
C ARG A 53 5.22 8.19 -10.78
N THR A 54 4.59 7.31 -11.54
CA THR A 54 3.67 6.29 -11.02
C THR A 54 4.28 4.91 -11.15
N LEU A 55 4.28 4.15 -10.07
CA LEU A 55 4.78 2.78 -9.97
C LEU A 55 3.61 1.83 -9.77
N ASN A 56 3.47 0.83 -10.64
CA ASN A 56 2.56 -0.28 -10.40
C ASN A 56 3.29 -1.35 -9.58
N LEU A 57 2.72 -1.72 -8.44
CA LEU A 57 3.23 -2.82 -7.63
C LEU A 57 2.55 -4.10 -8.11
N SER A 58 3.33 -5.08 -8.52
CA SER A 58 2.80 -6.41 -8.80
C SER A 58 2.18 -6.96 -7.51
N PRO A 59 1.01 -7.63 -7.56
CA PRO A 59 0.52 -8.34 -6.40
C PRO A 59 1.59 -9.33 -5.97
N ALA A 60 2.03 -9.23 -4.71
CA ALA A 60 2.96 -10.20 -4.15
C ALA A 60 2.29 -11.57 -4.29
N ARG A 61 2.87 -12.44 -5.12
CA ARG A 61 2.45 -13.84 -5.19
C ARG A 61 2.57 -14.39 -3.77
N HIS A 62 1.46 -14.92 -3.27
CA HIS A 62 1.42 -15.66 -2.02
C HIS A 62 2.34 -16.87 -2.07
#